data_AF-M6RGW3-F1
#
_entry.id   AF-M6RGW3-F1
#
_cell.length_a   1.000
_cell.length_b   1.000
_cell.length_c   1.000
_cell.angle_alpha   90.00
_cell.angle_beta   90.00
_cell.angle_gamma   90.00
#
_symmetry.space_group_name_H-M   'P 1'
#
loop_
_entity.id
_entity.type
_entity.pdbx_description
1 polymer ?
#
loop_
_entity_poly.entity_id
_entity_poly.type
_entity_poly.pdbx_seq_one_letter_code
_entity_poly.pdbx_strand_id
1 'polypeptide(L)'
;MSFFILSFLFLVFCAFLFLEKKSHDQILKRIPIRIHVNGTRGKSSVTRLIHSILVEEGWKVFAKTTGSTASLLFPNRSESFIFRNKISIEEQKSFLRFAVNNDAQAIVLECMAVQPQYQRDSEELLICATHGVITNIRPDHWEWTDTEEKILEGFKKQFLIMEF
;
A
#
# COMPACT_ATOMS: atom_id res chain seq x y z
N MET A 1 41.90 15.27 -3.12
CA MET A 1 40.91 15.96 -2.26
C MET A 1 39.47 15.67 -2.71
N SER A 2 39.11 15.93 -3.97
CA SER A 2 37.73 15.76 -4.47
C SER A 2 37.18 14.32 -4.39
N PHE A 3 38.01 13.30 -4.63
CA PHE A 3 37.60 11.89 -4.52
C PHE A 3 37.19 11.50 -3.09
N PHE A 4 37.93 11.97 -2.08
CA PHE A 4 37.60 11.71 -0.67
C PHE A 4 36.30 12.40 -0.24
N ILE A 5 36.07 13.63 -0.73
CA ILE A 5 34.82 14.37 -0.47
C ILE A 5 33.63 13.64 -1.10
N LEU A 6 33.75 13.21 -2.36
CA LEU A 6 32.68 12.48 -3.05
C LEU A 6 32.40 11.13 -2.38
N SER A 7 33.44 10.39 -2.00
CA SER A 7 33.30 9.13 -1.26
C SER A 7 32.62 9.34 0.09
N PHE A 8 32.96 10.40 0.82
CA PHE A 8 32.32 10.73 2.09
C PHE A 8 30.84 11.08 1.91
N LEU A 9 30.50 11.93 0.93
CA LEU A 9 29.11 12.29 0.62
C LEU A 9 28.29 11.05 0.23
N PHE A 10 28.88 10.17 -0.59
CA PHE A 10 28.24 8.92 -0.99
C PHE A 10 27.98 7.99 0.21
N LEU A 11 28.92 7.88 1.16
CA LEU A 11 28.73 7.12 2.39
C LEU A 11 27.61 7.69 3.26
N VAL A 12 27.56 9.02 3.43
CA VAL A 12 26.48 9.70 4.17
C VAL A 12 25.13 9.43 3.51
N PHE A 13 25.07 9.51 2.18
CA PHE A 13 23.86 9.20 1.42
C PHE A 13 23.41 7.74 1.59
N CYS A 14 24.33 6.77 1.48
CA CYS A 14 24.02 5.36 1.71
C CYS A 14 23.54 5.09 3.15
N ALA A 15 24.18 5.70 4.14
CA ALA A 15 23.77 5.59 5.54
C ALA A 15 22.37 6.15 5.76
N PHE A 16 22.05 7.29 5.14
CA PHE A 16 20.70 7.88 5.19
C PHE A 16 19.64 6.93 4.62
N LEU A 17 19.87 6.37 3.42
CA LEU A 17 18.95 5.41 2.80
C LEU A 17 18.76 4.15 3.65
N PHE A 18 19.84 3.64 4.25
CA PHE A 18 19.78 2.47 5.13
C PHE A 18 18.94 2.75 6.38
N LEU A 19 19.10 3.92 7.00
CA LEU A 19 18.31 4.33 8.16
C LEU A 19 16.83 4.52 7.79
N GLU A 20 16.52 5.10 6.63
CA GLU A 20 15.14 5.24 6.15
C GLU A 20 14.49 3.86 5.97
N LYS A 21 15.16 2.93 5.27
CA LYS A 21 14.65 1.57 5.05
C LYS A 21 14.45 0.84 6.37
N LYS A 22 15.42 0.90 7.27
CA LYS A 22 15.32 0.28 8.60
C LYS A 22 14.14 0.84 9.39
N SER A 23 13.95 2.16 9.39
CA SER A 23 12.83 2.81 10.08
C SER A 23 11.47 2.34 9.53
N HIS A 24 11.35 2.29 8.20
CA HIS A 24 10.16 1.78 7.52
C HIS A 24 9.86 0.33 7.87
N ASP A 25 10.88 -0.54 7.88
CA ASP A 25 10.71 -1.94 8.23
C ASP A 25 10.25 -2.13 9.69
N GLN A 26 10.67 -1.25 10.61
CA GLN A 26 10.18 -1.27 11.98
C GLN A 26 8.70 -0.85 12.09
N ILE A 27 8.26 0.11 11.27
CA ILE A 27 6.84 0.49 11.17
C ILE A 27 6.02 -0.72 10.73
N LEU A 28 6.45 -1.40 9.66
CA LEU A 28 5.73 -2.56 9.13
C LEU A 28 5.62 -3.71 10.14
N LYS A 29 6.68 -3.98 10.91
CA LYS A 29 6.69 -5.03 11.96
C LYS A 29 5.69 -4.79 13.08
N ARG A 30 5.26 -3.54 13.31
CA ARG A 30 4.30 -3.18 14.36
C ARG A 30 2.84 -3.38 13.94
N ILE A 31 2.57 -3.55 12.65
CA ILE A 31 1.22 -3.80 12.13
C ILE A 31 1.14 -5.27 11.72
N PRO A 32 0.59 -6.17 12.55
CA PRO A 32 0.71 -7.61 12.32
C PRO A 32 -0.10 -8.08 11.10
N ILE A 33 -1.24 -7.44 10.80
CA ILE A 33 -2.05 -7.75 9.62
C ILE A 33 -2.02 -6.56 8.65
N ARG A 34 -1.49 -6.80 7.46
CA ARG A 34 -1.43 -5.82 6.36
C ARG A 34 -2.09 -6.44 5.14
N ILE A 35 -3.25 -5.92 4.76
CA ILE A 35 -4.02 -6.38 3.61
C ILE A 35 -3.88 -5.36 2.49
N HIS A 36 -3.39 -5.79 1.33
CA HIS A 36 -3.21 -4.94 0.16
C HIS A 36 -4.19 -5.36 -0.94
N VAL A 37 -5.16 -4.49 -1.22
CA VAL A 37 -6.25 -4.72 -2.17
C VAL A 37 -5.85 -4.14 -3.52
N ASN A 38 -5.51 -5.00 -4.46
CA ASN A 38 -5.12 -4.66 -5.82
C ASN A 38 -6.17 -5.16 -6.82
N GLY A 39 -6.03 -4.79 -8.09
CA GLY A 39 -6.92 -5.15 -9.18
C GLY A 39 -7.34 -3.92 -9.97
N THR A 40 -8.08 -4.11 -11.06
CA THR A 40 -8.42 -2.99 -11.94
C THR A 40 -9.62 -2.19 -11.43
N ARG A 41 -10.73 -2.87 -11.11
CA ARG A 41 -11.97 -2.24 -10.59
C ARG A 41 -12.35 -2.75 -9.20
N GLY A 42 -13.23 -2.04 -8.51
CA GLY A 42 -13.85 -2.53 -7.27
C GLY A 42 -12.97 -2.54 -6.03
N LYS A 43 -11.70 -2.14 -6.13
CA LYS A 43 -10.75 -2.08 -4.98
C LYS A 43 -11.32 -1.30 -3.80
N SER A 44 -11.81 -0.08 -4.02
CA SER A 44 -12.44 0.74 -2.99
C SER A 44 -13.60 0.05 -2.27
N SER A 45 -14.45 -0.70 -2.99
CA SER A 45 -15.58 -1.42 -2.37
C SER A 45 -15.10 -2.62 -1.56
N VAL A 46 -14.16 -3.40 -2.10
CA VAL A 46 -13.56 -4.55 -1.41
C VAL A 46 -12.78 -4.11 -0.16
N THR A 47 -12.05 -3.00 -0.23
CA THR A 47 -11.36 -2.41 0.93
C THR A 47 -12.36 -2.07 2.06
N ARG A 48 -13.50 -1.45 1.73
CA ARG A 48 -14.55 -1.15 2.72
C ARG A 48 -15.16 -2.42 3.30
N LEU A 49 -15.44 -3.42 2.46
CA LEU A 49 -15.98 -4.70 2.89
C LEU A 49 -15.04 -5.41 3.89
N ILE A 50 -13.76 -5.58 3.53
CA ILE A 50 -12.76 -6.21 4.40
C ILE A 50 -12.61 -5.44 5.70
N HIS A 51 -12.54 -4.10 5.64
CA HIS A 51 -12.50 -3.26 6.82
C HIS A 51 -13.70 -3.52 7.74
N SER A 52 -14.92 -3.48 7.21
CA SER A 52 -16.15 -3.70 7.99
C SER A 52 -16.19 -5.08 8.62
N ILE A 53 -15.77 -6.14 7.91
CA ILE A 53 -15.70 -7.50 8.46
C ILE A 53 -14.74 -7.55 9.64
N LEU A 54 -13.52 -7.03 9.49
CA LEU A 54 -12.53 -7.11 10.58
C LEU A 54 -12.92 -6.25 11.79
N VAL A 55 -13.55 -5.10 11.57
CA VAL A 55 -14.09 -4.27 12.65
C VAL A 55 -15.26 -4.95 13.37
N GLU A 56 -16.12 -5.67 12.65
CA GLU A 56 -17.19 -6.50 13.25
C GLU A 56 -16.61 -7.58 14.16
N GLU A 57 -15.52 -8.23 13.73
CA GLU A 57 -14.77 -9.21 14.52
C GLU A 57 -13.97 -8.59 15.69
N GLY A 58 -14.10 -7.29 15.94
CA GLY A 58 -13.51 -6.60 17.08
C GLY A 58 -12.05 -6.15 16.91
N TRP A 59 -11.51 -6.18 15.69
CA TRP A 59 -10.14 -5.72 15.43
C TRP A 59 -10.07 -4.20 15.30
N LYS A 60 -8.99 -3.60 15.84
CA LYS A 60 -8.65 -2.19 15.61
C LYS A 60 -8.06 -2.01 14.21
N VAL A 61 -8.93 -1.76 13.24
CA VAL A 61 -8.57 -1.67 11.82
C VAL A 61 -8.62 -0.24 11.31
N PHE A 62 -7.62 0.14 10.54
CA PHE A 62 -7.66 1.34 9.73
C PHE A 62 -7.57 0.98 8.26
N ALA A 63 -8.36 1.63 7.42
CA ALA A 63 -8.27 1.41 5.98
C ALA A 63 -8.13 2.71 5.21
N LYS A 64 -7.60 2.59 3.99
CA LYS A 64 -7.43 3.72 3.09
C LYS A 64 -7.84 3.35 1.68
N THR A 65 -8.82 4.08 1.14
CA THR A 65 -9.23 4.00 -0.26
C THR A 65 -8.64 5.13 -1.07
N THR A 66 -8.41 4.89 -2.36
CA THR A 66 -7.64 5.79 -3.22
C THR A 66 -8.33 6.11 -4.55
N GLY A 67 -9.58 5.66 -4.73
CA GLY A 67 -10.45 5.97 -5.87
C GLY A 67 -10.82 7.46 -6.00
N SER A 68 -11.96 7.77 -6.64
CA SER A 68 -12.38 9.14 -6.97
C SER A 68 -12.36 10.10 -5.78
N THR A 69 -12.73 9.58 -4.60
CA THR A 69 -12.54 10.28 -3.32
C THR A 69 -11.68 9.40 -2.43
N ALA A 70 -10.47 9.86 -2.11
CA ALA A 70 -9.62 9.18 -1.15
C ALA A 70 -10.23 9.30 0.26
N SER A 71 -10.16 8.24 1.04
CA SER A 71 -10.83 8.19 2.35
C SER A 71 -10.04 7.36 3.34
N LEU A 72 -10.06 7.78 4.60
CA LEU A 72 -9.62 6.99 5.76
C LEU A 72 -10.83 6.40 6.45
N LEU A 73 -10.77 5.12 6.73
CA LEU A 73 -11.76 4.41 7.53
C LEU A 73 -11.16 4.07 8.89
N PHE A 74 -11.98 4.20 9.92
CA PHE A 74 -11.57 4.09 11.31
C PHE A 74 -12.24 2.91 12.01
N PRO A 75 -11.67 2.41 13.13
CA PRO A 75 -12.22 1.30 13.91
C PRO A 75 -13.65 1.52 14.42
N ASN A 76 -14.08 2.77 14.59
CA ASN A 76 -15.44 3.13 14.98
C ASN A 76 -16.42 3.20 13.79
N ARG A 77 -16.02 2.71 12.61
CA ARG A 77 -16.78 2.73 11.35
C ARG A 77 -17.01 4.12 10.77
N SER A 78 -16.39 5.16 11.34
CA SER A 78 -16.40 6.47 10.71
C SER A 78 -15.48 6.48 9.49
N GLU A 79 -15.79 7.36 8.54
CA GLU A 79 -15.02 7.58 7.33
C GLU A 79 -14.73 9.07 7.19
N SER A 80 -13.48 9.42 6.89
CA SER A 80 -13.09 10.81 6.62
C SER A 80 -12.51 10.92 5.22
N PHE A 81 -12.94 11.96 4.49
CA PHE A 81 -12.42 12.24 3.17
C PHE A 81 -11.04 12.90 3.28
N ILE A 82 -10.11 12.42 2.46
CA ILE A 82 -8.76 12.99 2.34
C ILE A 82 -8.77 13.91 1.12
N PHE A 83 -8.67 15.21 1.37
CA PHE A 83 -8.37 16.14 0.29
C PHE A 83 -6.89 15.97 -0.11
N ARG A 84 -6.64 15.67 -1.40
CA ARG A 84 -5.29 15.44 -1.92
C ARG A 84 -5.04 16.27 -3.17
N ASN A 85 -3.90 16.95 -3.20
CA ASN A 85 -3.42 17.64 -4.41
C ASN A 85 -2.72 16.68 -5.38
N LYS A 86 -2.07 15.63 -4.87
CA LYS A 86 -1.36 14.61 -5.65
C LYS A 86 -1.36 13.26 -4.92
N ILE A 87 -1.37 12.18 -5.69
CA ILE A 87 -1.14 10.82 -5.20
C ILE A 87 0.36 10.64 -4.99
N SER A 88 0.79 10.19 -3.80
CA SER A 88 2.22 9.98 -3.53
C SER A 88 2.51 8.81 -2.60
N ILE A 89 3.72 8.26 -2.72
CA ILE A 89 4.26 7.25 -1.80
C ILE A 89 4.31 7.79 -0.35
N GLU A 90 4.60 9.08 -0.19
CA GLU A 90 4.67 9.71 1.14
C GLU A 90 3.32 9.70 1.86
N GLU A 91 2.23 9.78 1.11
CA GLU A 91 0.87 9.65 1.63
C GLU A 91 0.61 8.25 2.21
N GLN A 92 1.18 7.21 1.61
CA GLN A 92 1.11 5.83 2.10
C GLN A 92 2.01 5.62 3.32
N LYS A 93 3.25 6.12 3.30
CA LYS A 93 4.13 6.09 4.48
C LYS A 93 3.51 6.82 5.68
N SER A 94 2.87 7.96 5.44
CA SER A 94 2.19 8.73 6.48
C SER A 94 1.00 7.96 7.07
N PHE A 95 0.22 7.26 6.24
CA PHE A 95 -0.84 6.39 6.73
C PHE A 95 -0.30 5.24 7.59
N LEU A 96 0.78 4.58 7.18
CA LEU A 96 1.41 3.50 7.96
C LEU A 96 1.88 4.01 9.33
N ARG A 97 2.53 5.18 9.37
CA ARG A 97 2.93 5.83 10.64
C ARG A 97 1.72 6.16 11.51
N PHE A 98 0.67 6.71 10.91
CA PHE A 98 -0.59 6.99 11.60
C PHE A 98 -1.19 5.72 12.20
N ALA A 99 -1.25 4.62 11.45
CA ALA A 99 -1.77 3.34 11.91
C ALA A 99 -0.95 2.78 13.09
N VAL A 100 0.39 2.82 13.01
CA VAL A 100 1.27 2.41 14.12
C VAL A 100 1.08 3.27 15.35
N ASN A 101 1.00 4.60 15.19
CA ASN A 101 0.80 5.52 16.32
C ASN A 101 -0.58 5.38 16.98
N ASN A 102 -1.50 4.69 16.31
CA ASN A 102 -2.82 4.36 16.83
C ASN A 102 -2.96 2.85 17.10
N ASP A 103 -1.86 2.11 17.30
CA ASP A 103 -1.86 0.69 17.69
C ASP A 103 -2.74 -0.20 16.79
N ALA A 104 -2.72 0.05 15.48
CA ALA A 104 -3.50 -0.73 14.52
C ALA A 104 -3.14 -2.23 14.59
N GLN A 105 -4.15 -3.07 14.78
CA GLN A 105 -4.00 -4.53 14.72
C GLN A 105 -4.06 -5.02 13.27
N ALA A 106 -4.81 -4.32 12.42
CA ALA A 106 -4.86 -4.58 10.99
C ALA A 106 -4.93 -3.28 10.18
N ILE A 107 -4.41 -3.33 8.95
CA ILE A 107 -4.68 -2.30 7.94
C ILE A 107 -5.20 -2.92 6.65
N VAL A 108 -6.05 -2.16 5.94
CA VAL A 108 -6.50 -2.50 4.58
C VAL A 108 -6.18 -1.34 3.64
N LEU A 109 -5.32 -1.59 2.66
CA LEU A 109 -4.82 -0.57 1.76
C LEU A 109 -5.22 -0.88 0.32
N GLU A 110 -5.89 0.06 -0.32
CA GLU A 110 -6.11 0.01 -1.76
C GLU A 110 -4.82 0.35 -2.52
N CYS A 111 -4.46 -0.50 -3.48
CA CYS A 111 -3.34 -0.29 -4.37
C CYS A 111 -3.58 0.93 -5.27
N MET A 112 -2.59 1.82 -5.34
CA MET A 112 -2.60 3.02 -6.19
C MET A 112 -1.83 2.85 -7.50
N ALA A 113 -1.03 1.79 -7.61
CA ALA A 113 -0.10 1.60 -8.71
C ALA A 113 -0.83 1.02 -9.94
N VAL A 114 -0.72 1.71 -11.08
CA VAL A 114 -1.28 1.24 -12.35
C VAL A 114 -0.28 0.32 -13.05
N GLN A 115 0.99 0.72 -13.13
CA GLN A 115 2.01 -0.06 -13.84
C GLN A 115 2.43 -1.31 -13.06
N PRO A 116 2.60 -2.47 -13.72
CA PRO A 116 2.96 -3.73 -13.06
C PRO A 116 4.21 -3.64 -12.19
N GLN A 117 5.24 -2.90 -12.62
CA GLN A 117 6.46 -2.71 -11.84
C GLN A 117 6.17 -1.98 -10.52
N TYR A 118 5.41 -0.89 -10.55
CA TYR A 118 5.06 -0.16 -9.33
C TYR A 118 4.13 -0.94 -8.41
N GLN A 119 3.30 -1.83 -8.95
CA GLN A 119 2.51 -2.75 -8.13
C GLN A 119 3.43 -3.70 -7.36
N ARG A 120 4.45 -4.28 -8.02
CA ARG A 120 5.48 -5.10 -7.36
C ARG A 120 6.26 -4.30 -6.33
N ASP A 121 6.75 -3.13 -6.69
CA ASP A 121 7.53 -2.28 -5.77
C ASP A 121 6.70 -1.89 -4.54
N SER A 122 5.40 -1.61 -4.72
CA SER A 122 4.48 -1.35 -3.61
C SER A 122 4.38 -2.56 -2.68
N GLU A 123 4.28 -3.77 -3.24
CA GLU A 123 4.20 -5.00 -2.46
C GLU A 123 5.52 -5.34 -1.75
N GLU A 124 6.66 -5.20 -2.43
CA GLU A 124 7.95 -5.67 -1.94
C GLU A 124 8.69 -4.66 -1.05
N LEU A 125 8.48 -3.37 -1.27
CA LEU A 125 9.26 -2.32 -0.62
C LEU A 125 8.43 -1.46 0.33
N LEU A 126 7.16 -1.21 -0.01
CA LEU A 126 6.33 -0.23 0.70
C LEU A 126 5.37 -0.88 1.70
N ILE A 127 4.53 -1.83 1.26
CA ILE A 127 3.44 -2.39 2.06
C ILE A 127 3.85 -3.71 2.71
N CYS A 128 4.62 -4.54 2.02
CA CYS A 128 5.02 -5.89 2.46
C CYS A 128 3.81 -6.62 3.04
N ALA A 129 2.75 -6.77 2.25
CA ALA A 129 1.47 -7.23 2.76
C ALA A 129 1.59 -8.64 3.31
N THR A 130 0.87 -8.90 4.39
CA THR A 130 0.66 -10.26 4.89
C THR A 130 -0.33 -11.02 4.01
N HIS A 131 -1.26 -10.28 3.41
CA HIS A 131 -2.31 -10.80 2.55
C HIS A 131 -2.49 -9.83 1.38
N GLY A 132 -2.36 -10.33 0.16
CA GLY A 132 -2.72 -9.58 -1.04
C GLY A 132 -4.09 -10.04 -1.52
N VAL A 133 -4.95 -9.12 -1.93
CA VAL A 133 -6.28 -9.41 -2.48
C VAL A 133 -6.33 -8.85 -3.90
N ILE A 134 -6.71 -9.69 -4.86
CA ILE A 134 -6.93 -9.28 -6.25
C ILE A 134 -8.45 -9.22 -6.48
N THR A 135 -8.98 -8.04 -6.77
CA THR A 135 -10.43 -7.88 -6.99
C THR A 135 -10.88 -8.33 -8.38
N ASN A 136 -10.05 -8.08 -9.39
CA ASN A 136 -10.21 -8.52 -10.77
C ASN A 136 -8.98 -8.09 -11.58
N ILE A 137 -8.78 -8.80 -12.69
CA ILE A 137 -7.79 -8.47 -13.71
C ILE A 137 -8.58 -8.23 -14.99
N ARG A 138 -8.66 -6.97 -15.41
CA ARG A 138 -9.28 -6.58 -16.69
C ARG A 138 -8.39 -5.54 -17.37
N PRO A 139 -8.33 -5.50 -18.70
CA PRO A 139 -7.74 -4.37 -19.39
C PRO A 139 -8.55 -3.11 -19.05
N ASP A 140 -7.98 -2.21 -18.28
CA ASP A 140 -8.61 -0.96 -17.88
C ASP A 140 -7.57 0.14 -18.12
N HIS A 141 -7.93 1.13 -18.94
CA HIS A 141 -7.09 2.18 -19.54
C HIS A 141 -6.46 1.81 -20.90
N TRP A 142 -7.04 2.39 -21.96
CA TRP A 142 -6.60 2.34 -23.35
C TRP A 142 -5.21 2.97 -23.61
N GLU A 143 -4.67 3.71 -22.63
CA GLU A 143 -3.35 4.34 -22.71
C GLU A 143 -2.20 3.33 -22.56
N TRP A 144 -2.49 2.15 -22.02
CA TRP A 144 -1.54 1.06 -21.82
C TRP A 144 -2.18 -0.21 -22.36
N THR A 145 -1.94 -0.53 -23.64
CA THR A 145 -2.25 -1.85 -24.20
C THR A 145 -1.30 -2.89 -23.60
N ASP A 146 -1.45 -3.14 -22.31
CA ASP A 146 -0.79 -4.25 -21.62
C ASP A 146 -1.63 -5.51 -21.85
N THR A 147 -0.98 -6.59 -22.29
CA THR A 147 -1.61 -7.91 -22.35
C THR A 147 -2.00 -8.36 -20.95
N GLU A 148 -3.04 -9.20 -20.85
CA GLU A 148 -3.47 -9.76 -19.55
C GLU A 148 -2.30 -10.41 -18.80
N GLU A 149 -1.38 -11.06 -19.51
CA GLU A 149 -0.15 -11.65 -18.96
C GLU A 149 0.74 -10.63 -18.25
N LYS A 150 0.89 -9.43 -18.81
CA LYS A 150 1.72 -8.35 -18.26
C LYS A 150 1.05 -7.71 -17.04
N ILE A 151 -0.28 -7.61 -17.07
CA ILE A 151 -1.08 -7.22 -15.91
C ILE A 151 -0.88 -8.26 -14.80
N LEU A 152 -1.06 -9.55 -15.10
CA LEU A 152 -0.87 -10.68 -14.18
C LEU A 152 0.51 -10.68 -13.52
N GLU A 153 1.54 -10.29 -14.27
CA GLU A 153 2.90 -10.19 -13.78
C GLU A 153 3.01 -9.20 -12.60
N GLY A 154 2.21 -8.14 -12.56
CA GLY A 154 2.10 -7.21 -11.43
C GLY A 154 1.53 -7.84 -10.15
N PHE A 155 0.82 -8.96 -10.27
CA PHE A 155 0.09 -9.62 -9.18
C PHE A 155 0.73 -10.91 -8.66
N LYS A 156 1.77 -11.44 -9.34
CA LYS A 156 2.36 -12.78 -9.11
C LYS A 156 2.76 -13.13 -7.67
N LYS A 157 2.83 -12.15 -6.76
CA LYS A 157 3.26 -12.34 -5.37
C LYS A 157 2.15 -12.17 -4.33
N GLN A 158 0.90 -11.97 -4.74
CA GLN A 158 -0.23 -11.80 -3.82
C GLN A 158 -0.90 -13.15 -3.51
N PHE A 159 -0.94 -13.50 -2.23
CA PHE A 159 -1.25 -14.86 -1.75
C PHE A 159 -2.75 -15.19 -1.55
N LEU A 160 -3.67 -14.26 -1.83
CA LEU A 160 -5.11 -14.51 -1.75
C LEU A 160 -5.82 -13.98 -3.00
N ILE A 161 -6.24 -14.89 -3.89
CA ILE A 161 -7.12 -14.55 -5.01
C ILE A 161 -8.55 -14.77 -4.51
N MET A 162 -9.31 -13.70 -4.35
CA MET A 162 -10.76 -13.77 -4.15
C MET A 162 -11.42 -13.44 -5.50
N GLU A 163 -11.70 -14.47 -6.29
CA GLU A 163 -12.53 -14.30 -7.48
C GLU A 163 -14.00 -14.17 -7.04
N PHE A 164 -14.61 -13.02 -7.34
CA PHE A 164 -16.05 -12.78 -7.22
C PHE A 164 -16.69 -12.70 -8.60
#